data_AF-A0AAY4A1X5-F1
#
_entry.id   AF-A0AAY4A1X5-F1
#
_cell.length_a   1.000
_cell.length_b   1.000
_cell.length_c   1.000
_cell.angle_alpha   90.00
_cell.angle_beta   90.00
_cell.angle_gamma   90.00
#
_symmetry.space_group_name_H-M   'P 1'
#
loop_
_entity.id
_entity.type
_entity.pdbx_description
1 polymer ?
#
loop_
_entity_poly.entity_id
_entity_poly.type
_entity_poly.pdbx_seq_one_letter_code
_entity_poly.pdbx_strand_id
1 'polypeptide(L)'
;MRKAGKDSGKARTKAVSRSQRAGLQVLELAGNASKDLKVKRITPRHLQLAIRGDEELDSLIKATIAGGGAYKFSPALKLLILQV
;
A
#
# COMPACT_ATOMS: atom_id res chain seq x y z
N MET A 1 -1.56 -17.11 -41.50
CA MET A 1 -0.86 -15.90 -41.01
C MET A 1 -1.25 -15.62 -39.56
N ARG A 2 -0.32 -15.73 -38.60
CA ARG A 2 -0.59 -15.45 -37.17
C ARG A 2 -0.33 -13.96 -36.90
N LYS A 3 -1.36 -13.22 -36.52
CA LYS A 3 -1.29 -11.79 -36.19
C LYS A 3 -0.67 -11.65 -34.80
N ALA A 4 0.65 -11.57 -34.73
CA ALA A 4 1.37 -11.36 -33.48
C ALA A 4 1.42 -9.86 -33.12
N GLY A 5 1.11 -9.50 -31.87
CA GLY A 5 1.78 -8.37 -31.21
C GLY A 5 0.97 -7.15 -30.76
N LYS A 6 -0.36 -7.06 -30.94
CA LYS A 6 -1.11 -5.84 -30.54
C LYS A 6 -1.61 -5.83 -29.08
N ASP A 7 -1.65 -6.98 -28.42
CA ASP A 7 -2.19 -7.11 -27.05
C ASP A 7 -1.18 -6.77 -25.94
N SER A 8 0.12 -6.78 -26.26
CA SER A 8 1.20 -6.52 -25.30
C SER A 8 1.19 -5.07 -24.79
N GLY A 9 0.86 -4.09 -25.64
CA GLY A 9 0.75 -2.68 -25.25
C GLY A 9 -0.41 -2.43 -24.28
N LYS A 10 -1.60 -2.96 -24.58
CA LYS A 10 -2.78 -2.84 -23.71
C LYS A 10 -2.59 -3.54 -22.36
N ALA A 11 -1.96 -4.72 -22.35
CA ALA A 11 -1.66 -5.44 -21.12
C ALA A 11 -0.70 -4.66 -20.22
N ARG A 12 0.36 -4.06 -20.81
CA ARG A 12 1.31 -3.21 -20.08
C ARG A 12 0.66 -1.98 -19.49
N THR A 13 -0.15 -1.25 -20.25
CA THR A 13 -0.86 -0.07 -19.73
C THR A 13 -1.77 -0.43 -18.55
N LYS A 14 -2.54 -1.52 -18.65
CA LYS A 14 -3.39 -1.98 -17.53
C LYS A 14 -2.57 -2.37 -16.29
N ALA A 15 -1.44 -3.06 -16.47
CA ALA A 15 -0.57 -3.43 -15.37
C ALA A 15 0.00 -2.18 -14.66
N VAL A 16 0.50 -1.21 -15.44
CA VAL A 16 1.02 0.06 -14.93
C VAL A 16 -0.05 0.85 -14.16
N SER A 17 -1.26 0.97 -14.72
CA SER A 17 -2.36 1.66 -14.03
C SER A 17 -2.77 0.98 -12.72
N ARG A 18 -2.70 -0.36 -12.66
CA ARG A 18 -2.99 -1.12 -11.44
C ARG A 18 -1.89 -0.92 -10.39
N SER A 19 -0.62 -1.02 -10.77
CA SER A 19 0.49 -0.81 -9.84
C SER A 19 0.58 0.63 -9.34
N GLN A 20 0.27 1.61 -10.18
CA GLN A 20 0.21 3.02 -9.77
C GLN A 20 -0.84 3.25 -8.69
N ARG A 21 -2.06 2.70 -8.85
CA ARG A 21 -3.11 2.82 -7.83
C ARG A 21 -2.69 2.23 -6.50
N ALA A 22 -2.13 1.02 -6.49
CA ALA A 22 -1.66 0.38 -5.26
C ALA A 22 -0.57 1.21 -4.57
N GLY A 23 0.38 1.76 -5.34
CA GLY A 23 1.43 2.64 -4.80
C GLY A 23 0.86 3.92 -4.18
N LEU A 24 -0.13 4.54 -4.81
CA LEU A 24 -0.80 5.74 -4.29
C LEU A 24 -1.56 5.44 -2.99
N GLN A 25 -2.30 4.33 -2.94
CA GLN A 25 -3.06 3.92 -1.76
C GLN A 25 -2.16 3.65 -0.54
N VAL A 26 -1.01 2.98 -0.76
CA VAL A 26 -0.02 2.76 0.31
C VAL A 26 0.54 4.09 0.83
N LEU A 27 0.83 5.04 -0.06
CA LEU A 27 1.38 6.35 0.33
C LEU A 27 0.37 7.22 1.09
N GLU A 28 -0.90 7.17 0.69
CA GLU A 28 -1.98 7.89 1.38
C GLU A 28 -2.14 7.41 2.82
N LEU A 29 -2.31 6.11 3.01
CA LEU A 29 -2.49 5.50 4.34
C LEU A 29 -1.24 5.66 5.22
N ALA A 30 -0.04 5.48 4.65
CA ALA A 30 1.21 5.70 5.40
C ALA A 30 1.44 7.18 5.74
N GLY A 31 0.95 8.09 4.89
CA GLY A 31 0.94 9.52 5.14
C GLY A 31 0.03 9.90 6.31
N ASN A 32 -1.18 9.32 6.38
CA ASN A 32 -2.09 9.50 7.51
C ASN A 32 -1.45 9.01 8.81
N ALA A 33 -0.93 7.78 8.82
CA ALA A 33 -0.22 7.24 9.99
C ALA A 33 0.96 8.13 10.44
N SER A 34 1.66 8.79 9.51
CA SER A 34 2.73 9.75 9.82
C SER A 34 2.18 11.03 10.49
N LYS A 35 1.04 11.55 10.01
CA LYS A 35 0.39 12.74 10.55
C LYS A 35 -0.13 12.49 11.96
N ASP A 36 -0.68 11.31 12.21
CA ASP A 36 -1.21 10.93 13.53
C ASP A 36 -0.12 10.90 14.59
N LEU A 37 1.07 10.41 14.21
CA LEU A 37 2.26 10.42 15.05
C LEU A 37 2.98 11.78 15.06
N LYS A 38 2.41 12.81 14.43
CA LYS A 38 2.92 14.19 14.35
C LYS A 38 4.35 14.27 13.80
N VAL A 39 4.72 13.37 12.90
CA VAL A 39 6.03 13.34 12.25
C VAL A 39 5.91 13.64 10.76
N LYS A 40 6.91 14.35 10.20
CA LYS A 40 6.89 14.82 8.81
C LYS A 40 7.33 13.80 7.77
N ARG A 41 7.95 12.69 8.19
CA ARG A 41 8.57 11.70 7.29
C ARG A 41 7.90 10.34 7.45
N ILE A 42 7.57 9.72 6.32
CA ILE A 42 7.12 8.32 6.27
C ILE A 42 8.31 7.42 6.64
N THR A 43 8.12 6.56 7.64
CA THR A 43 9.10 5.57 8.08
C THR A 43 8.63 4.15 7.70
N PRO A 44 9.51 3.13 7.72
CA PRO A 44 9.08 1.74 7.51
C PRO A 44 7.96 1.29 8.46
N ARG A 45 7.89 1.88 9.68
CA ARG A 45 6.79 1.62 10.61
C ARG A 45 5.44 2.09 10.05
N HIS A 46 5.37 3.26 9.42
CA HIS A 46 4.12 3.76 8.84
C HIS A 46 3.66 2.90 7.66
N LEU A 47 4.61 2.40 6.84
CA LEU A 47 4.30 1.46 5.76
C LEU A 47 3.75 0.14 6.30
N GLN A 48 4.35 -0.41 7.37
CA GLN A 48 3.85 -1.61 8.03
C GLN A 48 2.43 -1.41 8.60
N LEU A 49 2.19 -0.26 9.22
CA LEU A 49 0.87 0.06 9.79
C LEU A 49 -0.19 0.21 8.69
N ALA A 50 0.12 0.90 7.59
CA ALA A 50 -0.76 1.06 6.45
C ALA A 50 -1.10 -0.27 5.77
N ILE A 51 -0.07 -1.07 5.44
CA ILE A 51 -0.26 -2.32 4.70
C ILE A 51 -0.96 -3.40 5.54
N ARG A 52 -0.65 -3.50 6.84
CA ARG A 52 -1.29 -4.49 7.72
C ARG A 52 -2.64 -4.04 8.29
N GLY A 53 -2.93 -2.74 8.24
CA GLY A 53 -4.21 -2.18 8.66
C GLY A 53 -5.30 -2.26 7.59
N ASP A 54 -4.91 -2.40 6.32
CA ASP A 54 -5.79 -2.52 5.17
C ASP A 54 -5.86 -3.96 4.66
N GLU A 55 -7.07 -4.50 4.51
CA GLU A 55 -7.28 -5.92 4.20
C GLU A 55 -6.89 -6.28 2.75
N GLU A 56 -7.12 -5.36 1.81
CA GLU A 56 -6.74 -5.55 0.41
C GLU A 56 -5.21 -5.57 0.28
N LEU A 57 -4.52 -4.59 0.88
CA LEU A 57 -3.07 -4.49 0.88
C LEU A 57 -2.39 -5.61 1.67
N ASP A 58 -2.94 -6.04 2.80
CA ASP A 58 -2.39 -7.15 3.58
C ASP A 58 -2.44 -8.46 2.79
N SER A 59 -3.53 -8.68 2.05
CA SER A 59 -3.67 -9.85 1.17
C SER A 59 -2.72 -9.80 -0.02
N LEU A 60 -2.52 -8.61 -0.61
CA LEU A 60 -1.66 -8.38 -1.76
C LEU A 60 -0.16 -8.45 -1.42
N ILE A 61 0.24 -7.92 -0.26
CA ILE A 61 1.64 -7.74 0.12
C ILE A 61 1.95 -8.63 1.33
N LYS A 62 2.38 -9.88 1.06
CA LYS A 62 2.86 -10.81 2.11
C LYS A 62 4.35 -10.70 2.40
N ALA A 63 5.07 -9.83 1.70
CA ALA A 63 6.50 -9.60 1.90
C ALA A 63 6.82 -8.96 3.27
N THR A 64 8.02 -9.23 3.79
CA THR A 64 8.54 -8.61 5.01
C THR A 64 8.96 -7.15 4.76
N ILE A 65 8.51 -6.24 5.62
CA ILE A 65 8.94 -4.84 5.60
C ILE A 65 10.06 -4.67 6.62
N ALA A 66 11.29 -4.54 6.14
CA ALA A 66 12.45 -4.30 6.99
C ALA A 66 12.28 -3.00 7.79
N GLY A 67 12.53 -3.06 9.11
CA GLY A 67 12.33 -1.91 10.01
C GLY A 67 10.86 -1.57 10.33
N GLY A 68 9.90 -2.35 9.84
CA GLY A 68 8.46 -2.10 10.07
C GLY A 68 7.95 -2.53 11.46
N GLY A 69 8.66 -3.45 12.13
CA GLY A 69 8.24 -4.04 13.41
C GLY A 69 6.93 -4.85 13.31
N ALA A 70 6.44 -5.35 14.45
CA ALA A 70 5.20 -6.12 14.48
C ALA A 70 3.96 -5.23 14.46
N TYR A 71 2.97 -5.55 13.63
CA TYR A 71 1.66 -4.92 13.71
C TYR A 71 0.94 -5.44 14.95
N LYS A 72 0.48 -4.53 15.83
CA LYS A 72 -0.36 -4.88 16.97
C LYS A 72 -1.78 -4.43 16.64
N PHE A 73 -2.69 -5.40 16.52
CA PHE A 73 -4.09 -5.11 16.28
C PHE A 73 -4.68 -4.41 17.51
N SER A 74 -5.03 -3.14 17.38
CA SER A 74 -5.94 -2.48 18.29
C SER A 74 -7.03 -1.76 17.49
N PRO A 75 -8.31 -1.86 17.90
CA PRO A 75 -9.41 -1.17 17.21
C PRO A 75 -9.16 0.35 17.06
N ALA A 76 -8.49 0.96 18.04
CA ALA A 76 -8.10 2.36 18.01
C ALA A 76 -7.04 2.67 16.94
N LEU A 77 -6.10 1.76 16.65
CA LEU A 77 -5.12 1.95 15.56
C LEU A 77 -5.77 1.84 14.19
N LYS A 78 -6.78 0.97 14.05
CA LYS A 78 -7.52 0.80 12.79
C LYS A 78 -8.28 2.08 12.44
N LEU A 79 -8.88 2.74 13.44
CA LEU A 79 -9.51 4.07 13.33
C LEU A 79 -8.53 5.20 13.05
N LEU A 80 -7.27 5.08 13.46
CA LEU A 80 -6.25 6.11 13.28
C LEU A 80 -5.76 6.15 11.82
N ILE A 81 -5.54 4.97 11.22
CA ILE A 81 -4.92 4.86 9.88
C ILE A 81 -5.96 4.95 8.75
N LEU A 82 -7.21 4.53 8.99
CA LEU A 82 -8.30 4.49 8.00
C LEU A 82 -9.28 5.68 8.10
N GLN A 83 -8.84 6.88 8.52
CA GLN A 83 -9.71 8.08 8.52
C GLN A 83 -10.02 8.62 7.10
N VAL A 84 -10.54 7.75 6.24
CA VAL A 84 -11.30 8.10 5.03
C VAL A 84 -12.77 7.86 5.32
#